data_AF-W1U3V9-F1
#
_entry.id   AF-W1U3V9-F1
#
_cell.length_a   1.000
_cell.length_b   1.000
_cell.length_c   1.000
_cell.angle_alpha   90.00
_cell.angle_beta   90.00
_cell.angle_gamma   90.00
#
_symmetry.space_group_name_H-M   'P 1'
#
loop_
_entity.id
_entity.type
_entity.pdbx_description
1 polymer ?
#
loop_
_entity_poly.entity_id
_entity_poly.type
_entity_poly.pdbx_seq_one_letter_code
_entity_poly.pdbx_strand_id
1 'polypeptide(L)' 'QQEAGVLKAGAPADITVIAPQRQWTVEPEKLYTKSLFSPFAGKPLTGRAVQTWVDGEQVMREGAVR' A
#
# COMPACT_ATOMS: atom_id res chain seq x y z
N GLN A 1 -2.02 -13.41 -20.99
CA GLN A 1 -1.63 -12.66 -19.78
C GLN A 1 -2.19 -11.26 -19.96
N GLN A 2 -2.86 -10.70 -18.95
CA GLN A 2 -3.35 -9.32 -19.02
C GLN A 2 -2.16 -8.37 -18.77
N GLU A 3 -2.12 -7.25 -19.47
CA GLU A 3 -1.12 -6.20 -19.28
C GLU A 3 -1.36 -5.50 -17.92
N ALA A 4 -0.35 -5.41 -17.06
CA ALA A 4 -0.44 -4.84 -15.71
C ALA A 4 0.66 -3.78 -15.48
N GLY A 5 0.52 -2.97 -14.43
CA GLY A 5 1.51 -1.93 -14.08
C GLY A 5 1.47 -0.68 -14.98
N VAL A 6 0.41 -0.53 -15.78
CA VAL A 6 0.16 0.63 -16.65
C VAL A 6 -1.09 1.37 -16.18
N LEU A 7 -1.04 2.70 -16.17
CA LEU A 7 -2.22 3.54 -15.92
C LEU A 7 -2.75 4.07 -17.26
N LYS A 8 -3.64 3.30 -17.89
CA LYS A 8 -4.19 3.59 -19.23
C LYS A 8 -5.64 3.12 -19.32
N ALA A 9 -6.46 3.84 -20.08
CA ALA A 9 -7.84 3.43 -20.36
C ALA A 9 -7.88 2.01 -20.97
N GLY A 10 -8.76 1.16 -20.44
CA GLY A 10 -8.92 -0.24 -20.85
C GLY A 10 -7.99 -1.23 -20.14
N ALA A 11 -7.01 -0.77 -19.36
CA ALA A 11 -6.21 -1.63 -18.48
C ALA A 11 -6.95 -1.94 -17.17
N PRO A 12 -6.57 -3.00 -16.44
CA PRO A 12 -7.09 -3.28 -15.11
C PRO A 12 -6.95 -2.07 -14.18
N ALA A 13 -7.97 -1.83 -13.35
CA ALA A 13 -8.00 -0.70 -12.43
C ALA A 13 -7.26 -1.02 -11.12
N ASP A 14 -6.00 -1.46 -11.26
CA ASP A 14 -5.06 -1.74 -10.17
C ASP A 14 -4.26 -0.47 -9.87
N ILE A 15 -4.64 0.23 -8.81
CA ILE A 15 -4.16 1.59 -8.54
C ILE A 15 -3.75 1.69 -7.07
N THR A 16 -2.53 2.16 -6.82
CA THR A 16 -2.07 2.53 -5.47
C THR A 16 -1.88 4.04 -5.38
N VAL A 17 -2.54 4.67 -4.41
CA VAL A 17 -2.34 6.09 -4.10
C VAL A 17 -1.24 6.20 -3.04
N ILE A 18 -0.18 6.92 -3.37
CA ILE A 18 0.94 7.21 -2.47
C ILE A 18 0.81 8.66 -1.97
N ALA A 19 0.97 8.87 -0.67
CA ALA A 19 1.17 10.20 -0.08
C ALA A 19 2.68 10.44 0.09
N PRO A 20 3.35 11.16 -0.84
CA PRO A 20 4.81 11.13 -0.95
C PRO A 20 5.53 11.85 0.21
N GLN A 21 4.89 12.85 0.83
CA GLN A 21 5.47 13.60 1.94
C GLN A 21 5.10 13.06 3.32
N ARG A 22 4.27 12.00 3.40
CA ARG A 22 3.83 11.45 4.69
C ARG A 22 4.99 10.73 5.37
N GLN A 23 5.37 11.21 6.55
CA GLN A 23 6.32 10.56 7.43
C GLN A 23 5.60 9.56 8.34
N TRP A 24 6.22 8.42 8.60
CA TRP A 24 5.72 7.41 9.52
C TRP A 24 6.84 6.49 9.99
N THR A 25 6.62 5.80 11.11
CA THR A 25 7.55 4.80 11.63
C THR A 25 6.96 3.42 11.44
N VAL A 26 7.78 2.44 11.06
CA VAL A 26 7.32 1.06 10.96
C VAL A 26 7.11 0.49 12.35
N GLU A 27 5.84 0.23 12.68
CA GLU A 27 5.40 -0.41 13.92
C GLU A 27 5.06 -1.87 13.60
N PRO A 28 5.88 -2.87 13.99
CA PRO A 28 5.66 -4.27 13.64
C PRO A 28 4.28 -4.81 14.04
N GLU A 29 3.72 -4.30 15.14
CA GLU A 29 2.41 -4.66 15.68
C GLU A 29 1.27 -4.24 14.76
N LYS A 30 1.52 -3.31 13.84
CA LYS A 30 0.55 -2.83 12.84
C LYS A 30 0.71 -3.49 11.47
N LEU A 31 1.70 -4.37 11.30
CA LEU A 31 1.86 -5.11 10.04
C LEU A 31 0.86 -6.26 9.98
N TYR A 32 0.36 -6.54 8.77
CA TYR A 32 -0.58 -7.65 8.52
C TYR A 32 0.09 -9.04 8.52
N THR A 33 1.41 -9.11 8.71
CA THR A 33 2.13 -10.39 8.83
C THR A 33 1.87 -11.04 10.19
N LYS A 34 1.94 -12.37 10.26
CA LYS A 34 1.82 -13.12 11.52
C LYS A 34 3.03 -12.94 12.45
N SER A 35 4.17 -12.56 11.90
CA SER A 35 5.42 -12.36 12.66
C SER A 35 5.63 -10.90 13.00
N LEU A 36 6.07 -10.60 14.22
CA LEU A 36 6.44 -9.25 14.65
C LEU A 36 7.89 -8.89 14.30
N PHE A 37 8.65 -9.78 13.65
CA PHE A 37 10.00 -9.50 13.23
C PHE A 37 10.03 -8.85 11.85
N SER A 38 10.52 -7.62 11.77
CA SER A 38 10.78 -6.90 10.53
C SER A 38 12.13 -6.21 10.61
N PRO A 39 13.01 -6.31 9.58
CA PRO A 39 14.26 -5.55 9.53
C PRO A 39 14.01 -4.03 9.45
N PHE A 40 12.76 -3.62 9.20
CA PHE A 40 12.36 -2.23 9.16
C PHE A 40 11.75 -1.72 10.47
N ALA A 41 11.58 -2.57 11.50
CA ALA A 41 11.00 -2.18 12.78
C ALA A 41 11.66 -0.91 13.35
N GLY A 42 10.83 0.07 13.74
CA GLY A 42 11.29 1.35 14.29
C GLY A 42 11.92 2.31 13.28
N LYS A 43 12.06 1.95 12.00
CA LYS A 43 12.63 2.85 10.99
C LYS A 43 11.63 3.95 10.61
N PRO A 44 12.04 5.22 10.59
CA PRO A 44 11.27 6.29 9.98
C PRO A 44 11.35 6.18 8.45
N LEU A 45 10.20 6.33 7.79
CA LEU A 45 10.05 6.30 6.34
C LEU A 45 9.32 7.55 5.86
N THR A 46 9.59 7.94 4.62
CA THR A 46 8.88 9.03 3.91
C THR A 46 8.20 8.45 2.69
N GLY A 47 6.94 8.82 2.49
CA GLY A 47 6.07 8.20 1.50
C GLY A 47 5.29 7.04 2.13
N ARG A 48 3.97 7.02 1.90
CA ARG A 48 3.10 5.94 2.40
C ARG A 48 1.99 5.64 1.40
N ALA A 49 1.73 4.35 1.14
CA ALA A 49 0.51 3.95 0.46
C ALA A 49 -0.70 4.23 1.35
N VAL A 50 -1.64 5.00 0.83
CA VAL A 50 -2.84 5.43 1.58
C VAL A 50 -4.11 4.81 1.03
N GLN A 51 -4.13 4.39 -0.24
CA GLN A 51 -5.25 3.64 -0.82
C GLN A 51 -4.74 2.62 -1.84
N THR A 52 -5.45 1.50 -1.93
CA THR A 52 -5.20 0.47 -2.95
C THR A 52 -6.54 0.05 -3.53
N TRP A 53 -6.58 0.02 -4.86
CA TRP A 53 -7.69 -0.45 -5.67
C TRP A 53 -7.21 -1.66 -6.47
N VAL A 54 -8.01 -2.72 -6.53
CA VAL A 54 -7.75 -3.94 -7.30
C VAL A 54 -8.98 -4.21 -8.16
N ASP A 55 -8.80 -4.31 -9.47
CA ASP A 55 -9.90 -4.45 -10.44
C ASP A 55 -11.05 -3.44 -10.22
N GLY A 56 -10.69 -2.21 -9.79
CA GLY A 56 -11.66 -1.13 -9.55
C GLY A 56 -12.35 -1.18 -8.18
N GLU A 57 -12.01 -2.14 -7.32
CA GLU A 57 -12.53 -2.24 -5.97
C GLU A 57 -11.52 -1.69 -4.94
N GLN A 58 -11.96 -0.78 -4.07
CA GLN A 58 -11.10 -0.22 -3.02
C GLN A 58 -10.87 -1.25 -1.91
N VAL A 59 -9.70 -1.90 -1.90
CA VAL A 59 -9.33 -2.93 -0.91
C VAL A 59 -8.64 -2.35 0.33
N MET A 60 -8.03 -1.16 0.21
CA MET A 60 -7.38 -0.47 1.33
C MET A 60 -7.71 1.02 1.33
N ARG A 61 -8.02 1.58 2.50
CA ARG A 61 -8.29 3.01 2.70
C ARG A 61 -7.61 3.53 3.97
N GLU A 62 -6.87 4.63 3.85
CA GLU A 62 -6.02 5.22 4.90
C GLU A 62 -5.10 4.20 5.60
N GLY A 63 -4.60 3.22 4.85
CA GLY A 63 -3.73 2.17 5.37
C GLY A 63 -4.45 1.03 6.11
N ALA A 64 -5.78 1.04 6.16
CA ALA A 64 -6.58 -0.07 6.67
C ALA A 64 -7.12 -0.92 5.51
N VAL A 65 -6.81 -2.22 5.54
CA VAL A 65 -7.32 -3.24 4.63
C VAL A 65 -8.67 -3.75 5.15
N ARG A 66 -9.62 -3.99 4.24
CA ARG A 66 -10.93 -4.59 4.56
C ARG A 66 -10.93 -6.10 4.45
#